data_AF-R5ABK2-F1
#
_entry.id   AF-R5ABK2-F1
#
_cell.length_a   1.000
_cell.length_b   1.000
_cell.length_c   1.000
_cell.angle_alpha   90.00
_cell.angle_beta   90.00
_cell.angle_gamma   90.00
#
_symmetry.space_group_name_H-M   'P 1'
#
loop_
_entity.id
_entity.type
_entity.pdbx_description
1 polymer ?
#
loop_
_entity_poly.entity_id
_entity_poly.type
_entity_poly.pdbx_seq_one_letter_code
_entity_poly.pdbx_strand_id
1 'polypeptide(L)'
;MYGGGICQGSSTLYIAALYAGMEIVERWEHAIPSSYCPIGLDATVDYGNLDFRFKNPLDTPVYISAWMNGTTLYVEFYGCFPEEWDKVAVSSEQTSSQPPLSSVSFREDSSLASGQYVRRSSGNYGYTARAYRSYYKGEELVKSEELSSSSYPATGMVYAVGPDTDTDKVDTSKESGNTSEAKATPTPSPTATPTPAPTAKPTPTPVPATPTPVPATPTPVPATPTPEPVEPTPTPEVPSEPTEG
;
A
#
# COMPACT_ATOMS: atom_id res chain seq x y z
N MET A 1 -11.78 13.14 -8.29
CA MET A 1 -10.74 12.86 -7.26
C MET A 1 -9.40 13.20 -7.88
N TYR A 2 -8.99 14.47 -7.77
CA TYR A 2 -7.63 14.90 -8.10
C TYR A 2 -6.86 14.81 -6.77
N GLY A 3 -6.03 13.78 -6.57
CA GLY A 3 -5.38 13.61 -5.27
C GLY A 3 -4.56 12.34 -5.03
N GLY A 4 -4.46 11.41 -5.99
CA GLY A 4 -3.70 10.16 -5.76
C GLY A 4 -2.17 10.31 -5.78
N GLY A 5 -1.63 11.32 -6.49
CA GLY A 5 -0.17 11.42 -6.74
C GLY A 5 0.59 12.33 -5.78
N ILE A 6 -0.09 13.24 -5.07
CA ILE A 6 0.59 14.24 -4.22
C ILE A 6 1.25 13.54 -3.03
N CYS A 7 0.52 12.65 -2.35
CA CYS A 7 1.08 11.95 -1.19
C CYS A 7 2.10 10.87 -1.56
N GLN A 8 2.03 10.34 -2.78
CA GLN A 8 3.09 9.52 -3.34
C GLN A 8 4.37 10.36 -3.52
N GLY A 9 4.24 11.58 -4.05
CA GLY A 9 5.35 12.50 -4.22
C GLY A 9 6.05 12.87 -2.91
N SER A 10 5.27 13.22 -1.86
CA SER A 10 5.84 13.50 -0.53
C SER A 10 6.51 12.28 0.08
N SER A 11 5.95 11.08 -0.10
CA SER A 11 6.57 9.84 0.40
C SER A 11 7.89 9.53 -0.33
N THR A 12 7.94 9.71 -1.65
CA THR A 12 9.18 9.55 -2.42
C THR A 12 10.25 10.55 -1.99
N LEU A 13 9.87 11.82 -1.84
CA LEU A 13 10.78 12.88 -1.37
C LEU A 13 11.27 12.61 0.06
N TYR A 14 10.39 12.15 0.95
CA TYR A 14 10.73 11.79 2.33
C TYR A 14 11.77 10.66 2.38
N ILE A 15 11.52 9.56 1.67
CA ILE A 15 12.46 8.43 1.65
C ILE A 15 13.80 8.86 1.04
N ALA A 16 13.80 9.64 -0.04
CA ALA A 16 15.03 10.17 -0.64
C ALA A 16 15.79 11.09 0.34
N ALA A 17 15.08 11.97 1.06
CA ALA A 17 15.67 12.83 2.09
C ALA A 17 16.26 12.01 3.25
N LEU A 18 15.63 10.89 3.64
CA LEU A 18 16.18 9.97 4.62
C LEU A 18 17.51 9.39 4.16
N TYR A 19 17.57 8.84 2.94
CA TYR A 19 18.81 8.30 2.35
C TYR A 19 19.90 9.35 2.19
N ALA A 20 19.54 10.61 1.96
CA ALA A 20 20.46 11.73 1.85
C ALA A 20 20.99 12.25 3.19
N GLY A 21 20.54 11.69 4.32
CA GLY A 21 20.94 12.14 5.65
C GLY A 21 20.33 13.49 6.06
N MET A 22 19.23 13.92 5.44
CA MET A 22 18.56 15.17 5.80
C MET A 22 17.91 15.07 7.19
N GLU A 23 17.85 16.18 7.92
CA GLU A 23 17.12 16.25 9.18
C GLU A 23 15.62 16.38 8.88
N ILE A 24 14.81 15.45 9.39
CA ILE A 24 13.35 15.50 9.21
C ILE A 24 12.76 16.39 10.31
N VAL A 25 12.20 17.52 9.89
CA VAL A 25 11.67 18.56 10.79
C VAL A 25 10.17 18.36 11.04
N GLU A 26 9.44 17.93 10.03
CA GLU A 26 8.03 17.61 10.12
C GLU A 26 7.69 16.47 9.17
N ARG A 27 6.94 15.48 9.65
CA ARG A 27 6.41 14.39 8.86
C ARG A 27 5.14 13.87 9.52
N TRP A 28 4.13 13.58 8.69
CA TRP A 28 2.87 12.98 9.09
C TRP A 28 2.63 11.70 8.28
N GLU A 29 2.08 10.67 8.93
CA GLU A 29 1.59 9.46 8.25
C GLU A 29 0.25 9.70 7.56
N HIS A 30 -0.04 8.83 6.59
CA HIS A 30 -1.37 8.64 6.06
C HIS A 30 -2.28 8.03 7.13
N ALA A 31 -3.59 8.21 6.96
CA ALA A 31 -4.59 7.55 7.79
C ALA A 31 -4.60 6.00 7.62
N ILE A 32 -4.06 5.50 6.50
CA ILE A 32 -4.01 4.08 6.14
C ILE A 32 -2.63 3.79 5.53
N PRO A 33 -1.98 2.64 5.80
CA PRO A 33 -0.71 2.31 5.20
C PRO A 33 -0.76 2.37 3.67
N SER A 34 0.22 3.04 3.08
CA SER A 34 0.36 3.13 1.62
C SER A 34 0.94 1.84 1.04
N SER A 35 0.45 1.41 -0.13
CA SER A 35 0.94 0.19 -0.79
C SER A 35 2.24 0.38 -1.58
N TYR A 36 2.66 1.62 -1.81
CA TYR A 36 3.80 1.98 -2.66
C TYR A 36 5.10 2.25 -1.88
N CYS A 37 5.07 2.18 -0.55
CA CYS A 37 6.26 2.28 0.30
C CYS A 37 6.12 1.34 1.50
N PRO A 38 7.23 0.97 2.16
CA PRO A 38 7.15 0.21 3.41
C PRO A 38 6.35 0.97 4.47
N ILE A 39 5.69 0.21 5.37
CA ILE A 39 4.92 0.79 6.47
C ILE A 39 5.82 1.69 7.34
N GLY A 40 5.33 2.83 7.80
CA GLY A 40 6.11 3.79 8.58
C GLY A 40 7.07 4.67 7.78
N LEU A 41 7.18 4.47 6.46
CA LEU A 41 8.02 5.28 5.55
C LEU A 41 7.22 6.14 4.59
N ASP A 42 5.93 6.29 4.81
CA ASP A 42 5.10 7.23 4.07
C ASP A 42 5.19 8.64 4.65
N ALA A 43 4.87 9.66 3.84
CA ALA A 43 4.67 11.02 4.30
C ALA A 43 3.45 11.61 3.59
N THR A 44 2.52 12.21 4.33
CA THR A 44 1.36 12.90 3.77
C THR A 44 1.55 14.41 3.82
N VAL A 45 0.95 15.11 2.85
CA VAL A 45 0.83 16.56 2.84
C VAL A 45 -0.61 16.94 2.51
N ASP A 46 -1.08 18.03 3.10
CA ASP A 46 -2.38 18.63 2.83
C ASP A 46 -2.21 20.14 2.87
N TYR A 47 -2.43 20.81 1.74
CA TYR A 47 -2.08 22.22 1.57
C TYR A 47 -2.81 23.09 2.61
N GLY A 48 -2.02 23.72 3.49
CA GLY A 48 -2.54 24.57 4.58
C GLY A 48 -2.78 23.86 5.91
N ASN A 49 -2.70 22.52 5.97
CA ASN A 49 -2.94 21.73 7.18
C ASN A 49 -1.74 20.85 7.59
N LEU A 50 -1.24 20.00 6.68
CA LEU A 50 -0.14 19.06 6.92
C LEU A 50 1.00 19.33 5.94
N ASP A 51 2.23 19.38 6.44
CA ASP A 51 3.40 19.62 5.61
C ASP A 51 4.47 18.54 5.81
N PHE A 52 5.38 18.43 4.83
CA PHE A 52 6.59 17.63 4.96
C PHE A 52 7.80 18.56 4.87
N ARG A 53 8.55 18.67 5.97
CA ARG A 53 9.68 19.60 6.07
C ARG A 53 10.93 18.85 6.47
N PHE A 54 12.02 19.16 5.79
CA PHE A 54 13.35 18.68 6.12
C PHE A 54 14.34 19.83 6.03
N LYS A 55 15.49 19.65 6.67
CA LYS A 55 16.59 20.60 6.69
C LYS A 55 17.85 19.89 6.27
N ASN A 56 18.70 20.57 5.50
CA ASN A 56 20.06 20.11 5.23
C ASN A 56 20.92 20.38 6.48
N PRO A 57 21.39 19.34 7.21
CA PRO A 57 22.25 19.53 8.36
C PRO A 57 23.73 19.62 7.98
N LEU A 58 24.09 19.40 6.71
CA LEU A 58 25.46 19.35 6.23
C LEU A 58 26.00 20.76 5.98
N ASP A 59 27.32 20.91 6.12
CA ASP A 59 28.04 22.14 5.78
C ASP A 59 28.18 22.36 4.26
N THR A 60 27.79 21.37 3.46
CA THR A 60 27.84 21.42 2.00
C THR A 60 26.44 21.59 1.40
N PRO A 61 26.32 22.27 0.24
CA PRO A 61 25.04 22.41 -0.44
C PRO A 61 24.55 21.06 -0.94
N VAL A 62 23.23 20.89 -0.92
CA VAL A 62 22.54 19.72 -1.46
C VAL A 62 21.68 20.16 -2.64
N TYR A 63 21.81 19.45 -3.75
CA TYR A 63 21.00 19.64 -4.95
C TYR A 63 19.96 18.53 -5.04
N ILE A 64 18.71 18.91 -5.27
CA ILE A 64 17.59 17.98 -5.39
C ILE A 64 17.15 17.94 -6.85
N SER A 65 17.18 16.76 -7.46
CA SER A 65 16.66 16.50 -8.79
C SER A 65 15.38 15.70 -8.67
N ALA A 66 14.30 16.16 -9.29
CA ALA A 66 13.04 15.42 -9.34
C ALA A 66 12.48 15.44 -10.76
N TRP A 67 12.09 14.27 -11.27
CA TRP A 67 11.51 14.16 -12.62
C TRP A 67 10.60 12.95 -12.73
N MET A 68 9.80 12.93 -13.80
CA MET A 68 8.90 11.85 -14.13
C MET A 68 9.42 11.07 -15.35
N ASN A 69 9.33 9.74 -15.31
CA ASN A 69 9.38 8.91 -16.51
C ASN A 69 8.08 8.10 -16.59
N GLY A 70 7.21 8.46 -17.53
CA GLY A 70 5.84 7.93 -17.57
C GLY A 70 5.08 8.26 -16.27
N THR A 71 4.67 7.23 -15.54
CA THR A 71 3.95 7.33 -14.26
C THR A 71 4.85 7.12 -13.04
N THR A 72 6.18 7.05 -13.23
CA THR A 72 7.14 6.85 -12.14
C THR A 72 7.84 8.17 -11.80
N LEU A 73 7.74 8.59 -10.54
CA LEU A 73 8.46 9.73 -9.99
C LEU A 73 9.84 9.28 -9.51
N TYR A 74 10.87 10.04 -9.87
CA TYR A 74 12.22 9.90 -9.40
C TYR A 74 12.59 11.15 -8.60
N VAL A 75 13.23 10.94 -7.45
CA VAL A 75 13.79 12.01 -6.62
C VAL A 75 15.18 11.57 -6.20
N GLU A 76 16.16 12.44 -6.46
CA GLU A 76 17.55 12.22 -6.12
C GLU A 76 18.10 13.42 -5.38
N PHE A 77 18.97 13.13 -4.42
CA PHE A 77 19.71 14.13 -3.66
C PHE A 77 21.18 13.96 -4.01
N TYR A 78 21.80 15.05 -4.43
CA TYR A 78 23.22 15.14 -4.75
C TYR A 78 23.88 16.04 -3.71
N GLY A 79 25.01 15.60 -3.18
CA GLY A 79 25.76 16.34 -2.18
C GLY A 79 27.08 15.65 -1.87
N CYS A 80 27.80 16.17 -0.89
CA CYS A 80 28.99 15.54 -0.37
C CYS A 80 28.65 14.78 0.91
N PHE A 81 29.07 13.51 0.97
CA PHE A 81 29.07 12.79 2.24
C PHE A 81 29.99 13.51 3.23
N PRO A 82 29.60 13.61 4.51
CA PRO A 82 30.49 14.13 5.54
C PRO A 82 31.55 13.07 5.89
N GLU A 83 32.48 13.39 6.78
CA GLU A 83 33.59 12.48 7.08
C GLU A 83 33.12 11.22 7.84
N GLU A 84 32.08 11.35 8.65
CA GLU A 84 31.62 10.35 9.61
C GLU A 84 30.89 9.18 8.95
N TRP A 85 30.27 9.36 7.78
CA TRP A 85 29.51 8.32 7.09
C TRP A 85 29.47 8.53 5.58
N ASP A 86 29.43 7.44 4.83
CA ASP A 86 29.36 7.42 3.36
C ASP A 86 28.16 6.64 2.82
N LYS A 87 27.30 6.13 3.72
CA LYS A 87 26.07 5.43 3.36
C LYS A 87 25.01 5.56 4.43
N VAL A 88 23.75 5.63 4.00
CA VAL A 88 22.58 5.58 4.86
C VAL A 88 21.69 4.42 4.42
N ALA A 89 21.19 3.64 5.38
CA ALA A 89 20.15 2.65 5.18
C ALA A 89 18.89 3.05 5.97
N VAL A 90 17.73 2.74 5.40
CA VAL A 90 16.43 2.98 6.02
C VAL A 90 15.73 1.64 6.15
N SER A 91 15.16 1.38 7.33
CA SER A 91 14.36 0.19 7.59
C SER A 91 13.09 0.55 8.34
N SER A 92 12.09 -0.31 8.26
CA SER A 92 10.87 -0.16 9.06
C SER A 92 10.22 -1.51 9.34
N GLU A 93 9.38 -1.52 10.38
CA GLU A 93 8.64 -2.70 10.80
C GLU A 93 7.26 -2.33 11.32
N GLN A 94 6.29 -3.22 11.09
CA GLN A 94 5.00 -3.18 11.76
C GLN A 94 5.15 -3.73 13.17
N THR A 95 4.79 -2.93 14.18
CA THR A 95 4.94 -3.28 15.59
C THR A 95 3.64 -3.77 16.22
N SER A 96 2.48 -3.43 15.65
CA SER A 96 1.19 -3.96 16.09
C SER A 96 0.16 -4.01 14.97
N SER A 97 -0.91 -4.76 15.20
CA SER A 97 -2.12 -4.75 14.36
C SER A 97 -3.36 -4.82 15.24
N GLN A 98 -4.43 -4.15 14.80
CA GLN A 98 -5.71 -4.11 15.47
C GLN A 98 -6.82 -4.43 14.46
N PRO A 99 -7.75 -5.36 14.75
CA PRO A 99 -8.86 -5.63 13.85
C PRO A 99 -9.77 -4.40 13.66
N PRO A 100 -10.56 -4.35 12.58
CA PRO A 100 -11.56 -3.31 12.38
C PRO A 100 -12.44 -3.12 13.62
N LEU A 101 -12.83 -1.87 13.86
CA LEU A 101 -13.68 -1.54 15.00
C LEU A 101 -15.09 -2.11 14.76
N SER A 102 -15.78 -2.49 15.84
CA SER A 102 -17.19 -2.87 15.78
C SER A 102 -18.14 -1.67 15.60
N SER A 103 -17.60 -0.44 15.56
CA SER A 103 -18.39 0.76 15.35
C SER A 103 -18.99 0.80 13.95
N VAL A 104 -20.18 1.40 13.85
CA VAL A 104 -20.89 1.62 12.60
C VAL A 104 -21.15 3.12 12.47
N SER A 105 -20.85 3.65 11.30
CA SER A 105 -21.12 5.04 10.96
C SER A 105 -21.90 5.12 9.65
N PHE A 106 -22.68 6.19 9.51
CA PHE A 106 -23.53 6.43 8.36
C PHE A 106 -23.11 7.72 7.67
N ARG A 107 -23.14 7.71 6.34
CA ARG A 107 -22.93 8.88 5.49
C ARG A 107 -24.09 8.98 4.52
N GLU A 108 -24.67 10.16 4.43
CA GLU A 108 -25.74 10.39 3.47
C GLU A 108 -25.19 10.33 2.03
N ASP A 109 -25.93 9.67 1.16
CA ASP A 109 -25.66 9.55 -0.27
C ASP A 109 -26.96 9.82 -1.03
N SER A 110 -27.06 11.04 -1.58
CA SER A 110 -28.24 11.50 -2.34
C SER A 110 -28.56 10.67 -3.59
N SER A 111 -27.66 9.77 -4.02
CA SER A 111 -27.96 8.81 -5.10
C SER A 111 -28.83 7.63 -4.64
N LEU A 112 -29.00 7.43 -3.34
CA LEU A 112 -29.86 6.40 -2.74
C LEU A 112 -31.21 7.01 -2.35
N ALA A 113 -32.29 6.26 -2.55
CA ALA A 113 -33.62 6.67 -2.06
C ALA A 113 -33.70 6.56 -0.53
N SER A 114 -34.59 7.36 0.09
CA SER A 114 -34.89 7.24 1.52
C SER A 114 -35.19 5.79 1.91
N GLY A 115 -34.52 5.31 2.96
CA GLY A 115 -34.59 3.94 3.45
C GLY A 115 -33.56 2.99 2.83
N GLN A 116 -32.99 3.31 1.65
CA GLN A 116 -31.96 2.47 1.03
C GLN A 116 -30.60 2.69 1.70
N TYR A 117 -29.83 1.61 1.83
CA TYR A 117 -28.48 1.65 2.34
C TYR A 117 -27.54 0.69 1.62
N VAL A 118 -26.25 1.03 1.56
CA VAL A 118 -25.18 0.22 1.00
C VAL A 118 -23.91 0.36 1.85
N ARG A 119 -23.29 -0.74 2.26
CA ARG A 119 -22.01 -0.76 2.97
C ARG A 119 -20.91 -0.29 2.04
N ARG A 120 -20.27 0.83 2.38
CA ARG A 120 -19.13 1.38 1.65
C ARG A 120 -17.79 0.86 2.17
N SER A 121 -17.74 0.47 3.44
CA SER A 121 -16.55 -0.11 4.05
C SER A 121 -16.93 -1.09 5.16
N SER A 122 -16.21 -2.21 5.24
CA SER A 122 -16.26 -3.15 6.38
C SER A 122 -15.38 -2.70 7.56
N GLY A 123 -14.74 -1.54 7.45
CA GLY A 123 -13.67 -1.12 8.34
C GLY A 123 -12.32 -1.67 7.92
N ASN A 124 -11.25 -0.96 8.30
CA ASN A 124 -9.87 -1.33 8.05
C ASN A 124 -9.18 -1.72 9.36
N TYR A 125 -8.20 -2.62 9.25
CA TYR A 125 -7.27 -2.87 10.34
C TYR A 125 -6.50 -1.61 10.69
N GLY A 126 -6.19 -1.46 11.97
CA GLY A 126 -5.24 -0.48 12.47
C GLY A 126 -3.86 -1.09 12.63
N TYR A 127 -2.83 -0.25 12.55
CA TYR A 127 -1.43 -0.67 12.64
C TYR A 127 -0.61 0.40 13.35
N THR A 128 0.48 -0.04 13.99
CA THR A 128 1.58 0.87 14.37
C THR A 128 2.86 0.39 13.72
N ALA A 129 3.74 1.32 13.38
CA ALA A 129 5.03 0.99 12.79
C ALA A 129 6.15 1.87 13.36
N ARG A 130 7.35 1.32 13.35
CA ARG A 130 8.59 2.03 13.67
C ARG A 130 9.51 1.99 12.46
N ALA A 131 10.30 3.03 12.31
CA ALA A 131 11.29 3.13 11.26
C ALA A 131 12.61 3.63 11.83
N TYR A 132 13.70 3.24 11.18
CA TYR A 132 15.06 3.53 11.63
C TYR A 132 15.89 4.03 10.47
N ARG A 133 16.81 4.93 10.78
CA ARG A 133 17.86 5.36 9.86
C ARG A 133 19.22 5.01 10.45
N SER A 134 20.01 4.30 9.66
CA SER A 134 21.31 3.77 10.04
C SER A 134 22.39 4.32 9.11
N TYR A 135 23.43 4.91 9.68
CA TYR A 135 24.54 5.53 8.99
C TYR A 135 25.77 4.63 9.08
N TYR A 136 26.48 4.50 7.98
CA TYR A 136 27.62 3.61 7.85
C TYR A 136 28.85 4.37 7.34
N LYS A 137 30.03 3.93 7.80
CA LYS A 137 31.32 4.26 7.20
C LYS A 137 31.93 2.96 6.68
N GLY A 138 31.90 2.77 5.37
CA GLY A 138 32.14 1.45 4.78
C GLY A 138 31.11 0.43 5.29
N GLU A 139 31.57 -0.63 5.96
CA GLU A 139 30.69 -1.67 6.51
C GLU A 139 30.33 -1.45 8.00
N GLU A 140 30.96 -0.48 8.66
CA GLU A 140 30.74 -0.21 10.08
C GLU A 140 29.50 0.68 10.29
N LEU A 141 28.59 0.25 11.17
CA LEU A 141 27.47 1.07 11.64
C LEU A 141 27.97 2.11 12.64
N VAL A 142 27.96 3.40 12.25
CA VAL A 142 28.49 4.49 13.07
C VAL A 142 27.41 5.22 13.87
N LYS A 143 26.16 5.22 13.38
CA LYS A 143 25.02 5.85 14.04
C LYS A 143 23.73 5.15 13.64
N SER A 144 22.79 5.01 14.56
CA SER A 144 21.41 4.66 14.24
C SER A 144 20.46 5.55 15.03
N GLU A 145 19.36 5.93 14.41
CA GLU A 145 18.31 6.74 15.04
C GLU A 145 16.93 6.20 14.68
N GLU A 146 16.03 6.20 15.67
CA GLU A 146 14.62 5.92 15.47
C GLU A 146 13.96 7.16 14.85
N LEU A 147 13.22 6.93 13.77
CA LEU A 147 12.41 7.94 13.11
C LEU A 147 11.06 8.09 13.84
N SER A 148 10.32 9.15 13.53
CA SER A 148 8.97 9.32 14.08
C SER A 148 8.11 8.07 13.80
N SER A 149 7.52 7.51 14.85
CA SER A 149 6.65 6.35 14.73
C SER A 149 5.39 6.71 13.95
N SER A 150 4.76 5.72 13.33
CA SER A 150 3.52 5.89 12.57
C SER A 150 2.37 5.12 13.21
N SER A 151 1.20 5.74 13.26
CA SER A 151 -0.04 5.13 13.73
C SER A 151 -1.15 5.25 12.70
N TYR A 152 -1.69 4.10 12.29
CA TYR A 152 -2.79 4.00 11.36
C TYR A 152 -3.99 3.46 12.13
N PRO A 153 -4.99 4.29 12.48
CA PRO A 153 -6.08 3.85 13.34
C PRO A 153 -6.99 2.84 12.64
N ALA A 154 -7.44 1.83 13.38
CA ALA A 154 -8.48 0.94 12.92
C ALA A 154 -9.77 1.73 12.69
N THR A 155 -10.54 1.33 11.68
CA THR A 155 -11.83 1.98 11.36
C THR A 155 -12.96 0.98 11.46
N GLY A 156 -14.16 1.48 11.76
CA GLY A 156 -15.39 0.69 11.79
C GLY A 156 -16.09 0.64 10.44
N MET A 157 -17.27 0.01 10.41
CA MET A 157 -18.08 -0.05 9.20
C MET A 157 -18.63 1.33 8.83
N VAL A 158 -18.72 1.56 7.52
CA VAL A 158 -19.34 2.78 6.98
C VAL A 158 -20.43 2.36 6.01
N TYR A 159 -21.65 2.84 6.25
CA TYR A 159 -22.79 2.70 5.36
C TYR A 159 -23.10 4.03 4.67
N ALA A 160 -23.33 3.98 3.37
CA ALA A 160 -24.05 5.03 2.65
C ALA A 160 -25.55 4.81 2.85
N VAL A 161 -26.29 5.86 3.15
CA VAL A 161 -27.74 5.82 3.34
C VAL A 161 -28.41 6.91 2.51
N GLY A 162 -29.62 6.65 1.99
CA GLY A 162 -30.41 7.71 1.35
C GLY A 162 -30.79 8.81 2.34
N PRO A 163 -31.12 10.01 1.86
CA PRO A 163 -31.60 11.11 2.70
C PRO A 163 -32.79 10.67 3.57
N ASP A 164 -32.89 11.21 4.79
CA ASP A 164 -33.96 10.93 5.76
C ASP A 164 -34.09 9.45 6.20
N THR A 165 -33.08 8.61 5.92
CA THR A 165 -33.09 7.21 6.35
C THR A 165 -32.93 7.07 7.86
N ASP A 166 -33.86 6.34 8.50
CA ASP A 166 -33.76 5.93 9.90
C ASP A 166 -32.63 4.89 10.07
N THR A 167 -31.48 5.34 10.57
CA THR A 167 -30.26 4.54 10.69
C THR A 167 -30.35 3.43 11.74
N ASP A 168 -31.24 3.56 12.73
CA ASP A 168 -31.44 2.55 13.78
C ASP A 168 -32.08 1.27 13.22
N LYS A 169 -32.68 1.35 12.03
CA LYS A 169 -33.31 0.23 11.32
C LYS A 169 -32.39 -0.43 10.27
N VAL A 170 -31.15 0.03 10.12
CA VAL A 170 -30.22 -0.57 9.16
C VAL A 170 -29.72 -1.92 9.67
N ASP A 171 -29.96 -2.98 8.91
CA ASP A 171 -29.40 -4.31 9.20
C ASP A 171 -27.93 -4.34 8.74
N THR A 172 -27.03 -4.17 9.70
CA THR A 172 -25.58 -4.07 9.49
C THR A 172 -24.91 -5.41 9.15
N SER A 173 -25.67 -6.51 9.14
CA SER A 173 -25.19 -7.81 8.63
C SER A 173 -25.22 -7.87 7.10
N LYS A 174 -26.05 -7.03 6.46
CA LYS A 174 -26.23 -7.00 4.99
C LYS A 174 -25.36 -5.94 4.35
N GLU A 175 -24.83 -6.25 3.17
CA GLU A 175 -24.07 -5.29 2.37
C GLU A 175 -24.96 -4.18 1.79
N SER A 176 -26.24 -4.46 1.51
CA SER A 176 -27.21 -3.44 1.11
C SER A 176 -28.62 -3.86 1.48
N GLY A 177 -29.55 -2.92 1.49
CA GLY A 177 -30.96 -3.20 1.77
C GLY A 177 -31.84 -1.96 1.84
N ASN A 178 -33.05 -2.14 2.34
CA ASN A 178 -34.00 -1.08 2.60
C ASN A 178 -34.59 -1.22 4.02
N THR A 179 -34.55 -0.14 4.80
CA THR A 179 -35.07 -0.10 6.19
C THR A 179 -36.60 -0.18 6.27
N SER A 180 -37.30 0.02 5.15
CA SER A 180 -38.75 -0.19 5.02
C SER A 180 -39.15 -1.66 4.86
N GLU A 181 -38.21 -2.57 4.60
CA GLU A 181 -38.49 -4.01 4.42
C GLU A 181 -38.51 -4.82 5.73
N ALA A 182 -38.95 -4.20 6.83
CA ALA A 182 -39.29 -4.94 8.03
C ALA A 182 -40.56 -5.79 7.80
N LYS A 183 -40.35 -7.01 7.31
CA LYS A 183 -41.24 -8.20 7.35
C LYS A 183 -42.56 -8.10 6.55
N ALA A 184 -42.49 -8.29 5.24
CA ALA A 184 -43.53 -9.04 4.56
C ALA A 184 -43.25 -10.54 4.78
N THR A 185 -43.97 -11.16 5.73
CA THR A 185 -44.12 -12.62 5.75
C THR A 185 -44.61 -13.05 4.35
N PRO A 186 -44.02 -14.06 3.68
CA PRO A 186 -44.56 -14.48 2.40
C PRO A 186 -45.98 -14.99 2.62
N THR A 187 -46.96 -14.23 2.16
CA THR A 187 -48.32 -14.75 1.95
C THR A 187 -48.19 -15.82 0.86
N PRO A 188 -48.70 -17.05 1.06
CA PRO A 188 -48.64 -18.06 0.01
C PRO A 188 -49.38 -17.52 -1.21
N SER A 189 -48.67 -17.42 -2.34
CA SER A 189 -49.27 -17.13 -3.63
C SER A 189 -50.30 -18.22 -3.96
N PRO A 190 -51.49 -17.89 -4.49
CA PRO A 190 -52.43 -18.91 -4.92
C PRO A 190 -51.78 -19.80 -5.99
N THR A 191 -51.84 -21.11 -5.77
CA THR A 191 -51.41 -22.14 -6.70
C THR A 191 -52.13 -21.97 -8.03
N ALA A 192 -51.39 -21.68 -9.11
CA ALA A 192 -51.92 -21.78 -10.45
C ALA A 192 -52.16 -23.26 -10.81
N THR A 193 -53.38 -23.59 -11.22
CA THR A 193 -53.80 -24.90 -11.73
C THR A 193 -52.95 -25.31 -12.94
N PRO A 194 -52.45 -26.56 -13.02
CA PRO A 194 -51.64 -27.00 -14.17
C PRO A 194 -52.50 -27.09 -15.44
N THR A 195 -52.08 -26.38 -16.49
CA THR A 195 -52.59 -26.55 -17.85
C THR A 195 -51.85 -27.72 -18.52
N PRO A 196 -52.54 -28.64 -19.24
CA PRO A 196 -51.91 -29.83 -19.81
C PRO A 196 -50.91 -29.50 -20.93
N ALA A 197 -49.81 -30.27 -20.94
CA ALA A 197 -48.67 -30.12 -21.83
C ALA A 197 -48.99 -30.49 -23.30
N PRO A 198 -48.52 -29.71 -24.30
CA PRO A 198 -48.46 -30.17 -25.67
C PRO A 198 -47.21 -31.02 -25.93
N THR A 199 -47.42 -32.08 -26.70
CA THR A 199 -46.52 -33.16 -27.10
C THR A 199 -45.26 -32.66 -27.82
N ALA A 200 -44.12 -33.28 -27.51
CA ALA A 200 -42.79 -32.95 -28.03
C ALA A 200 -42.63 -33.16 -29.54
N LYS A 201 -42.01 -32.19 -30.21
CA LYS A 201 -41.36 -32.36 -31.52
C LYS A 201 -39.85 -32.55 -31.28
N PRO A 202 -39.17 -33.54 -31.91
CA PRO A 202 -37.75 -33.78 -31.66
C PRO A 202 -36.91 -32.61 -32.15
N THR A 203 -36.12 -32.04 -31.25
CA THR A 203 -35.08 -31.04 -31.53
C THR A 203 -33.74 -31.77 -31.68
N PRO A 204 -32.91 -31.45 -32.69
CA PRO A 204 -31.66 -32.16 -32.95
C PRO A 204 -30.66 -32.03 -31.80
N THR A 205 -29.93 -33.11 -31.57
CA THR A 205 -28.85 -33.27 -30.59
C THR A 205 -27.82 -32.13 -30.71
N PRO A 206 -27.50 -31.38 -29.64
CA PRO A 206 -26.37 -30.47 -29.66
C PRO A 206 -25.06 -31.27 -29.69
N VAL A 207 -24.19 -30.86 -30.63
CA VAL A 207 -22.79 -31.31 -30.75
C VAL A 207 -22.04 -30.98 -29.45
N PRO A 208 -21.17 -31.86 -28.93
CA PRO A 208 -20.40 -31.57 -27.72
C PRO A 208 -19.55 -30.32 -27.91
N ALA A 209 -19.68 -29.36 -27.00
CA ALA A 209 -18.76 -28.24 -26.91
C ALA A 209 -17.35 -28.74 -26.59
N THR A 210 -16.38 -28.35 -27.39
CA THR A 210 -14.95 -28.54 -27.14
C THR A 210 -14.59 -27.88 -25.80
N PRO A 211 -13.85 -28.57 -24.91
CA PRO A 211 -13.46 -27.97 -23.63
C PRO A 211 -12.55 -26.77 -23.86
N THR A 212 -12.91 -25.64 -23.24
CA THR A 212 -12.03 -24.49 -23.07
C THR A 212 -10.76 -24.93 -22.33
N PRO A 213 -9.55 -24.60 -22.81
CA PRO A 213 -8.32 -24.96 -22.12
C PRO A 213 -8.25 -24.25 -20.76
N VAL A 214 -7.97 -25.03 -19.72
CA VAL A 214 -7.62 -24.55 -18.38
C VAL A 214 -6.31 -23.74 -18.50
N PRO A 215 -6.20 -22.54 -17.90
CA PRO A 215 -4.93 -21.83 -17.83
C PRO A 215 -3.88 -22.69 -17.13
N ALA A 216 -2.73 -22.91 -17.76
CA ALA A 216 -1.63 -23.61 -17.16
C ALA A 216 -1.14 -22.85 -15.91
N THR A 217 -0.98 -23.57 -14.81
CA THR A 217 -0.25 -23.12 -13.63
C THR A 217 1.15 -22.66 -14.07
N PRO A 218 1.65 -21.47 -13.66
CA PRO A 218 3.00 -21.06 -14.00
C PRO A 218 4.01 -22.05 -13.41
N THR A 219 4.83 -22.63 -14.28
CA THR A 219 6.02 -23.41 -13.91
C THR A 219 6.95 -22.52 -13.08
N PRO A 220 7.53 -23.00 -11.96
CA PRO A 220 8.54 -22.24 -11.24
C PRO A 220 9.73 -21.95 -12.16
N VAL A 221 10.14 -20.69 -12.18
CA VAL A 221 11.37 -20.24 -12.85
C VAL A 221 12.55 -20.98 -12.20
N PRO A 222 13.44 -21.64 -12.98
CA PRO A 222 14.65 -22.23 -12.43
C PRO A 222 15.50 -21.14 -11.77
N ALA A 223 16.00 -21.42 -10.56
CA ALA A 223 16.96 -20.54 -9.91
C ALA A 223 18.16 -20.29 -10.84
N THR A 224 18.51 -19.02 -11.02
CA THR A 224 19.76 -18.63 -11.67
C THR A 224 20.92 -19.26 -10.90
N PRO A 225 21.85 -19.99 -11.55
CA PRO A 225 22.99 -20.54 -10.86
C PRO A 225 23.84 -19.40 -10.29
N THR A 226 24.14 -19.49 -9.00
CA THR A 226 25.16 -18.69 -8.32
C THR A 226 26.47 -18.83 -9.09
N PRO A 227 27.16 -17.74 -9.48
CA PRO A 227 28.49 -17.85 -10.06
C PRO A 227 29.45 -18.45 -9.03
N GLU A 228 30.22 -19.47 -9.44
CA GLU A 228 31.31 -20.01 -8.64
C GLU A 228 32.36 -18.91 -8.35
N PRO A 229 33.02 -18.94 -7.18
CA PRO A 229 34.10 -18.02 -6.87
C PRO A 229 35.23 -18.19 -7.88
N VAL A 230 35.60 -17.11 -8.56
CA VAL A 230 36.80 -17.08 -9.39
C VAL A 230 38.01 -17.15 -8.45
N GLU A 231 38.82 -18.18 -8.61
CA GLU A 231 40.09 -18.36 -7.90
C GLU A 231 40.99 -17.12 -8.15
N PRO A 232 41.64 -16.54 -7.12
CA PRO A 232 42.50 -15.38 -7.31
C PRO A 232 43.66 -15.74 -8.25
N THR A 233 43.83 -14.93 -9.30
CA THR A 233 45.00 -15.00 -10.17
C THR A 233 46.26 -14.77 -9.33
N PRO A 234 47.30 -15.64 -9.41
CA PRO A 234 48.53 -15.41 -8.66
C PRO A 234 49.21 -14.12 -9.11
N THR A 235 49.54 -13.26 -8.15
CA THR A 235 50.36 -12.07 -8.35
C THR A 235 51.70 -12.46 -8.98
N PRO A 236 52.15 -11.82 -10.07
CA PRO A 236 53.49 -12.05 -10.58
C PRO A 236 54.53 -11.60 -9.54
N GLU A 237 55.45 -12.49 -9.18
CA GLU A 237 56.63 -12.14 -8.39
C GLU A 237 57.42 -11.04 -9.11
N VAL A 238 57.61 -9.92 -8.42
CA VAL A 238 58.56 -8.87 -8.82
C VAL A 238 59.96 -9.41 -8.53
N PRO A 239 60.88 -9.49 -9.52
CA PRO A 239 62.26 -9.88 -9.26
C PRO A 239 62.91 -8.86 -8.32
N SER A 240 63.55 -9.34 -7.25
CA SER A 240 64.35 -8.50 -6.36
C SER A 240 65.50 -7.87 -7.13
N GLU A 241 65.60 -6.54 -7.05
CA GLU A 241 66.75 -5.76 -7.51
C GLU A 241 68.04 -6.27 -6.84
N PRO A 242 69.15 -6.42 -7.59
CA PRO A 242 70.43 -6.72 -6.97
C PRO A 242 70.92 -5.49 -6.21
N THR A 243 71.20 -5.65 -4.92
CA THR A 243 72.02 -4.73 -4.15
C THR A 243 73.41 -4.62 -4.80
N GLU A 244 73.70 -3.48 -5.41
CA GLU A 244 75.08 -3.02 -5.63
C GLU A 244 75.64 -2.47 -4.30
N GLY A 245 76.90 -2.79 -4.04
CA GLY A 245 77.62 -2.47 -2.80
C GLY A 245 78.30 -1.12 -2.76
#